data_AF-A0A377K5H1-F1
#
_entry.id   AF-A0A377K5H1-F1
#
_cell.length_a   1.000
_cell.length_b   1.000
_cell.length_c   1.000
_cell.angle_alpha   90.00
_cell.angle_beta   90.00
_cell.angle_gamma   90.00
#
_symmetry.space_group_name_H-M   'P 1'
#
loop_
_entity.id
_entity.type
_entity.pdbx_description
1 polymer ?
#
loop_
_entity_poly.entity_id
_entity_poly.type
_entity_poly.pdbx_seq_one_letter_code
_entity_poly.pdbx_strand_id
1 'polypeptide(L)'
;MVADNIFLAELSVNVPPKPAGDVRIDVRFTYDINGILDVDISVPLTGAKNSLVIEQNPGALTAEQIQQSLSKLSLLKIHPRDEQINQAFIARLDNLYQLTLAETRDWISNCSRHFSYLLEKQDPDQLADFRTKVEPTLDSLERERLQ
;
A
#
# COMPACT_ATOMS: atom_id res chain seq x y z
N MET A 1 -3.97 -31.30 21.20
CA MET A 1 -3.88 -31.89 19.86
C MET A 1 -3.29 -30.83 18.95
N VAL A 2 -2.03 -30.97 18.55
CA VAL A 2 -1.30 -30.04 17.64
C VAL A 2 -0.60 -30.90 16.55
N ALA A 3 -1.19 -32.05 16.22
CA ALA A 3 -0.49 -33.14 15.52
C ALA A 3 -0.45 -32.98 14.00
N ASP A 4 -1.22 -32.06 13.42
CA ASP A 4 -1.37 -31.93 11.96
C ASP A 4 -0.89 -30.57 11.42
N ASN A 5 0.11 -29.96 12.06
CA ASN A 5 0.77 -28.78 11.49
C ASN A 5 1.80 -29.23 10.45
N ILE A 6 1.64 -28.77 9.21
CA ILE A 6 2.62 -29.00 8.15
C ILE A 6 3.71 -27.95 8.29
N PHE A 7 4.95 -28.40 8.50
CA PHE A 7 6.10 -27.51 8.42
C PHE A 7 6.27 -27.03 6.97
N LEU A 8 6.16 -25.72 6.77
CA LEU A 8 6.27 -25.10 5.46
C LEU A 8 7.70 -24.61 5.20
N ALA A 9 8.23 -23.80 6.11
CA ALA A 9 9.59 -23.25 6.01
C ALA A 9 10.05 -22.59 7.31
N GLU A 10 11.33 -22.23 7.35
CA GLU A 10 11.98 -21.47 8.43
C GLU A 10 12.71 -20.26 7.84
N LEU A 11 12.68 -19.13 8.56
CA LEU A 11 13.44 -17.93 8.22
C LEU A 11 14.16 -17.41 9.47
N SER A 12 15.47 -17.19 9.36
CA SER A 12 16.27 -16.56 10.41
C SER A 12 16.32 -15.04 10.21
N VAL A 13 16.08 -14.29 11.29
CA VAL A 13 16.08 -12.82 11.29
C VAL A 13 17.05 -12.31 12.34
N ASN A 14 17.94 -11.40 11.94
CA ASN A 14 18.89 -10.77 12.86
C ASN A 14 18.19 -9.72 13.72
N VAL A 15 18.31 -9.89 15.04
CA VAL A 15 17.71 -8.99 16.04
C VAL A 15 18.84 -8.24 16.76
N PRO A 16 18.79 -6.90 16.86
CA PRO A 16 19.79 -6.13 17.59
C PRO A 16 19.76 -6.45 19.09
N PRO A 17 20.92 -6.39 19.79
CA PRO A 17 21.00 -6.73 21.21
C PRO A 17 20.30 -5.67 22.06
N LYS A 18 19.14 -6.03 22.64
CA LYS A 18 18.30 -5.22 23.52
C LYS A 18 17.63 -6.12 24.57
N PRO A 19 17.13 -5.56 25.68
CA PRO A 19 16.30 -6.30 26.64
C PRO A 19 15.12 -7.01 25.96
N ALA A 20 14.71 -8.14 26.52
CA ALA A 20 13.56 -8.88 26.02
C ALA A 20 12.30 -8.00 26.08
N GLY A 21 11.58 -7.93 24.95
CA GLY A 21 10.37 -7.09 24.81
C GLY A 21 10.61 -5.72 24.14
N ASP A 22 11.86 -5.25 24.03
CA ASP A 22 12.16 -3.94 23.44
C ASP A 22 12.27 -3.97 21.91
N VAL A 23 12.51 -5.14 21.31
CA VAL A 23 12.54 -5.28 19.86
C VAL A 23 11.26 -5.92 19.37
N ARG A 24 10.53 -5.17 18.55
CA ARG A 24 9.36 -5.64 17.83
C ARG A 24 9.77 -6.16 16.45
N ILE A 25 9.19 -7.28 16.07
CA ILE A 25 9.27 -7.84 14.72
C ILE A 25 7.85 -7.87 14.18
N ASP A 26 7.61 -7.20 13.07
CA ASP A 26 6.34 -7.23 12.37
C ASP A 26 6.39 -8.30 11.29
N VAL A 27 5.48 -9.26 11.36
CA VAL A 27 5.34 -10.34 10.40
C VAL A 27 4.00 -10.20 9.68
N ARG A 28 4.02 -10.19 8.35
CA ARG A 28 2.82 -10.12 7.51
C ARG A 28 2.75 -11.37 6.66
N PHE A 29 1.62 -12.06 6.74
CA PHE A 29 1.30 -13.21 5.92
C PHE A 29 0.30 -12.80 4.84
N THR A 30 0.65 -13.04 3.58
CA THR A 30 -0.21 -12.76 2.44
C THR A 30 -0.40 -14.06 1.68
N TYR A 31 -1.65 -14.47 1.49
CA TYR A 31 -1.97 -15.70 0.78
C TYR A 31 -2.79 -15.39 -0.47
N ASP A 32 -2.46 -16.04 -1.59
CA ASP A 32 -3.19 -15.92 -2.84
C ASP A 32 -4.03 -17.16 -3.18
N ILE A 33 -4.94 -17.02 -4.14
CA ILE A 33 -5.81 -18.11 -4.60
C ILE A 33 -5.05 -19.26 -5.29
N ASN A 34 -3.79 -19.05 -5.68
CA ASN A 34 -2.96 -20.02 -6.37
C ASN A 34 -2.14 -20.88 -5.39
N GLY A 35 -2.24 -20.64 -4.08
CA GLY A 35 -1.49 -21.38 -3.08
C GLY A 35 -0.11 -20.80 -2.79
N ILE A 36 0.14 -19.55 -3.15
CA ILE A 36 1.34 -18.82 -2.75
C ILE A 36 1.10 -18.17 -1.40
N LEU A 37 1.94 -18.52 -0.43
CA LEU A 37 2.07 -17.83 0.83
C LEU A 37 3.33 -16.97 0.80
N ASP A 38 3.14 -15.66 0.79
CA ASP A 38 4.21 -14.70 0.93
C ASP A 38 4.27 -14.20 2.38
N VAL A 39 5.47 -14.24 2.96
CA VAL A 39 5.75 -13.81 4.32
C VAL A 39 6.73 -12.65 4.28
N ASP A 40 6.30 -11.46 4.69
CA ASP A 40 7.19 -10.33 4.91
C ASP A 40 7.51 -10.21 6.41
N ILE A 41 8.79 -10.03 6.71
CA ILE A 41 9.27 -9.73 8.05
C ILE A 41 9.97 -8.38 8.03
N SER A 42 9.59 -7.51 8.96
CA SER A 42 10.25 -6.23 9.16
C SER A 42 10.63 -6.02 10.63
N VAL A 43 11.80 -5.42 10.84
CA VAL A 43 12.28 -5.01 12.16
C VAL A 43 12.28 -3.49 12.18
N PRO A 44 11.23 -2.82 12.69
CA PRO A 44 11.09 -1.36 12.60
C PRO A 44 12.28 -0.60 13.19
N LEU A 45 12.89 -1.16 14.24
CA LEU A 45 14.03 -0.55 14.93
C LEU A 45 15.28 -0.43 14.05
N THR A 46 15.52 -1.39 13.16
CA THR A 46 16.71 -1.41 12.29
C THR A 46 16.38 -1.07 10.84
N GLY A 47 15.10 -1.07 10.46
CA GLY A 47 14.65 -0.98 9.08
C GLY A 47 14.92 -2.24 8.26
N ALA A 48 15.42 -3.33 8.87
CA ALA A 48 15.69 -4.58 8.17
C ALA A 48 14.38 -5.20 7.67
N LYS A 49 14.41 -5.69 6.42
CA LYS A 49 13.30 -6.37 5.76
C LYS A 49 13.78 -7.70 5.18
N ASN A 50 13.06 -8.76 5.48
CA ASN A 50 13.28 -10.10 4.94
C ASN A 50 11.95 -10.60 4.40
N SER A 51 11.96 -11.36 3.32
CA SER A 51 10.76 -12.00 2.80
C SER A 51 11.01 -13.44 2.42
N LEU A 52 9.94 -14.23 2.45
CA LEU A 52 9.95 -15.64 2.09
C LEU A 52 8.67 -15.97 1.33
N VAL A 53 8.82 -16.64 0.19
CA VAL A 53 7.72 -17.11 -0.63
C VAL A 53 7.66 -18.62 -0.51
N ILE A 54 6.46 -19.13 -0.21
CA ILE A 54 6.21 -20.55 0.02
C ILE A 54 5.08 -20.98 -0.91
N GLU A 55 5.32 -22.06 -1.66
CA GLU A 55 4.31 -22.70 -2.50
C GLU A 55 3.65 -23.85 -1.73
N GLN A 56 2.32 -23.90 -1.70
CA GLN A 56 1.59 -25.01 -1.07
C GLN A 56 1.81 -26.35 -1.80
N ASN A 57 2.02 -26.32 -3.12
CA ASN A 57 2.31 -27.48 -3.96
C ASN A 57 3.58 -27.25 -4.79
N PRO A 58 4.76 -27.68 -4.31
CA PRO A 58 6.02 -27.48 -5.03
C PRO A 58 5.96 -28.06 -6.45
N GLY A 59 6.21 -27.20 -7.45
CA GLY A 59 6.22 -27.60 -8.87
C GLY A 59 4.86 -27.59 -9.57
N ALA A 60 3.78 -27.16 -8.90
CA ALA A 60 2.47 -26.97 -9.53
C ALA A 60 2.40 -25.70 -10.39
N LEU A 61 3.29 -24.74 -10.16
CA LEU A 61 3.36 -23.48 -10.87
C LEU A 61 4.72 -23.33 -11.58
N THR A 62 4.71 -22.75 -12.79
CA THR A 62 5.94 -22.36 -13.47
C THR A 62 6.55 -21.12 -12.83
N ALA A 63 7.85 -20.88 -13.03
CA ALA A 63 8.52 -19.68 -12.53
C ALA A 63 7.81 -18.37 -12.96
N GLU A 64 7.26 -18.34 -14.18
CA GLU A 64 6.49 -17.20 -14.67
C GLU A 64 5.17 -17.00 -13.92
N GLN A 65 4.46 -18.09 -13.60
CA GLN A 65 3.22 -18.04 -12.82
C GLN A 65 3.47 -17.61 -11.36
N ILE A 66 4.57 -18.07 -10.77
CA ILE A 66 5.03 -17.62 -9.44
C ILE A 66 5.31 -16.11 -9.49
N GLN A 67 6.04 -15.63 -10.50
CA GLN A 67 6.39 -14.22 -10.61
C GLN A 67 5.18 -13.32 -10.87
N GLN A 68 4.19 -13.78 -11.64
CA GLN A 68 2.91 -13.08 -11.79
C GLN A 68 2.13 -13.02 -10.48
N SER A 69 2.09 -14.12 -9.73
CA SER A 69 1.40 -14.20 -8.43
C SER A 69 2.06 -13.27 -7.41
N LEU A 70 3.40 -13.27 -7.33
CA LEU A 70 4.16 -12.35 -6.50
C LEU A 70 3.95 -10.89 -6.88
N SER A 71 3.88 -10.59 -8.18
CA SER A 71 3.60 -9.23 -8.64
C SER A 71 2.21 -8.76 -8.20
N LYS A 72 1.20 -9.63 -8.28
CA LYS A 72 -0.17 -9.35 -7.78
C LYS A 72 -0.21 -9.18 -6.27
N LEU A 73 0.49 -10.03 -5.52
CA LEU A 73 0.60 -9.94 -4.07
C LEU A 73 1.31 -8.66 -3.63
N SER A 74 2.37 -8.26 -4.33
CA SER A 74 3.09 -7.01 -4.09
C SER A 74 2.18 -5.79 -4.25
N LEU A 75 1.33 -5.77 -5.28
CA LEU A 75 0.32 -4.72 -5.48
C LEU A 75 -0.69 -4.66 -4.34
N LEU A 76 -1.16 -5.83 -3.85
CA LEU A 76 -2.07 -5.91 -2.70
C LEU A 76 -1.44 -5.39 -1.39
N LYS A 77 -0.11 -5.42 -1.24
CA LYS A 77 0.57 -4.97 -0.03
C LYS A 77 0.72 -3.44 0.05
N ILE A 78 0.58 -2.74 -1.07
CA ILE A 78 0.69 -1.29 -1.14
C ILE A 78 -0.72 -0.73 -1.06
N HIS A 79 -1.06 -0.11 0.07
CA HIS A 79 -2.32 0.61 0.16
C HIS A 79 -2.31 1.73 -0.89
N PRO A 80 -3.41 2.03 -1.58
CA PRO A 80 -3.46 3.19 -2.48
C PRO A 80 -3.12 4.52 -1.81
N ARG A 81 -3.10 4.61 -0.49
CA ARG A 81 -2.65 5.80 0.27
C ARG A 81 -1.13 5.94 0.30
N ASP A 82 -0.42 4.84 0.13
CA ASP A 82 1.03 4.76 0.15
C ASP A 82 1.61 4.89 -1.28
N GLU A 83 0.77 4.87 -2.31
CA GLU A 83 1.18 5.15 -3.68
C GLU A 83 1.55 6.63 -3.86
N GLN A 84 2.73 6.89 -4.42
CA GLN A 84 3.28 8.24 -4.60
C GLN A 84 2.34 9.17 -5.38
N ILE A 85 1.64 8.66 -6.40
CA ILE A 85 0.70 9.45 -7.20
C ILE A 85 -0.49 9.95 -6.37
N ASN A 86 -0.99 9.12 -5.44
CA ASN A 86 -2.11 9.47 -4.58
C ASN A 86 -1.67 10.41 -3.45
N GLN A 87 -0.46 10.20 -2.90
CA GLN A 87 0.13 11.12 -1.92
C GLN A 87 0.34 12.52 -2.52
N ALA A 88 0.87 12.61 -3.75
CA ALA A 88 1.04 13.87 -4.44
C ALA A 88 -0.30 14.58 -4.66
N PHE A 89 -1.34 13.84 -5.07
CA PHE A 89 -2.67 14.38 -5.27
C PHE A 89 -3.31 14.88 -3.96
N ILE A 90 -3.18 14.13 -2.86
CA ILE A 90 -3.64 14.56 -1.52
C ILE A 90 -2.94 15.86 -1.10
N ALA A 91 -1.60 15.89 -1.20
CA ALA A 91 -0.83 17.07 -0.83
C ALA A 91 -1.24 18.31 -1.63
N ARG A 92 -1.59 18.12 -2.91
CA ARG A 92 -2.08 19.18 -3.79
C ARG A 92 -3.44 19.73 -3.34
N LEU A 93 -4.40 18.84 -3.03
CA LEU A 93 -5.69 19.23 -2.48
C LEU A 93 -5.54 19.99 -1.16
N ASP A 94 -4.70 19.49 -0.25
CA ASP A 94 -4.47 20.09 1.07
C ASP A 94 -3.85 21.49 0.93
N ASN A 95 -2.87 21.65 0.04
CA ASN A 95 -2.25 22.94 -0.24
C ASN A 95 -3.28 23.96 -0.76
N LEU A 96 -4.09 23.55 -1.74
CA LEU A 96 -5.13 24.41 -2.31
C LEU A 96 -6.23 24.73 -1.28
N TYR A 97 -6.60 23.78 -0.43
CA TYR A 97 -7.59 24.00 0.64
C TYR A 97 -7.15 25.10 1.61
N GLN A 98 -5.87 25.07 2.02
CA GLN A 98 -5.30 26.07 2.94
C GLN A 98 -5.28 27.47 2.34
N LEU A 99 -5.12 27.56 1.01
CA LEU A 99 -4.84 28.81 0.32
C LEU A 99 -6.04 29.40 -0.42
N THR A 100 -7.17 28.69 -0.46
CA THR A 100 -8.43 29.15 -1.06
C THR A 100 -9.44 29.53 0.02
N LEU A 101 -10.44 30.31 -0.38
CA LEU A 101 -11.50 30.83 0.50
C LEU A 101 -12.88 30.55 -0.14
N ALA A 102 -13.93 30.64 0.67
CA ALA A 102 -15.33 30.55 0.26
C ALA A 102 -15.64 29.29 -0.60
N GLU A 103 -16.36 29.44 -1.71
CA GLU A 103 -16.90 28.33 -2.51
C GLU A 103 -15.83 27.38 -3.05
N THR A 104 -14.65 27.90 -3.43
CA THR A 104 -13.53 27.08 -3.89
C THR A 104 -13.03 26.15 -2.79
N ARG A 105 -13.00 26.61 -1.54
CA ARG A 105 -12.60 25.80 -0.38
C ARG A 105 -13.58 24.66 -0.15
N ASP A 106 -14.87 24.93 -0.26
CA ASP A 106 -15.92 23.91 -0.08
C ASP A 106 -15.86 22.85 -1.18
N TRP A 107 -15.59 23.25 -2.42
CA TRP A 107 -15.38 22.33 -3.52
C TRP A 107 -14.16 21.43 -3.28
N ILE A 108 -13.01 21.99 -2.89
CA ILE A 108 -11.80 21.20 -2.57
C ILE A 108 -12.08 20.25 -1.39
N SER A 109 -12.78 20.70 -0.35
CA SER A 109 -13.15 19.85 0.79
C SER A 109 -13.98 18.64 0.36
N ASN A 110 -14.92 18.83 -0.56
CA ASN A 110 -15.71 17.75 -1.14
C ASN A 110 -14.86 16.79 -1.96
N CYS A 111 -13.92 17.31 -2.76
CA CYS A 111 -12.95 16.48 -3.49
C CYS A 111 -12.08 15.64 -2.55
N SER A 112 -11.52 16.24 -1.49
CA SER A 112 -10.71 15.52 -0.50
C SER A 112 -11.50 14.43 0.22
N ARG A 113 -12.75 14.70 0.60
CA ARG A 113 -13.64 13.69 1.21
C ARG A 113 -13.92 12.53 0.26
N HIS A 114 -14.27 12.82 -1.00
CA HIS A 114 -14.57 11.78 -1.98
C HIS A 114 -13.34 10.95 -2.31
N PHE A 115 -12.19 11.59 -2.51
CA PHE A 115 -10.94 10.87 -2.76
C PHE A 115 -10.55 9.97 -1.59
N SER A 116 -10.70 10.46 -0.35
CA SER A 116 -10.49 9.65 0.86
C SER A 116 -11.39 8.41 0.90
N TYR A 117 -12.67 8.56 0.52
CA TYR A 117 -13.60 7.42 0.42
C TYR A 117 -13.17 6.40 -0.64
N LEU A 118 -12.70 6.85 -1.80
CA LEU A 118 -12.19 5.97 -2.86
C LEU A 118 -10.92 5.23 -2.43
N LEU A 119 -10.04 5.89 -1.67
CA LEU A 119 -8.83 5.29 -1.12
C LEU A 119 -9.13 4.14 -0.15
N GLU A 120 -10.18 4.29 0.68
CA GLU A 120 -10.65 3.22 1.58
C GLU A 120 -11.25 2.03 0.81
N LYS A 121 -11.87 2.28 -0.36
CA LYS A 121 -12.37 1.21 -1.23
C LYS A 121 -11.29 0.43 -1.97
N GLN A 122 -10.10 1.00 -2.07
CA GLN A 122 -8.95 0.42 -2.75
C GLN A 122 -9.22 0.02 -4.21
N ASP A 123 -10.05 0.80 -4.92
CA ASP A 123 -10.34 0.60 -6.34
C ASP A 123 -9.44 1.52 -7.20
N PRO A 124 -8.39 0.98 -7.86
CA PRO A 124 -7.41 1.79 -8.58
C PRO A 124 -8.00 2.48 -9.82
N ASP A 125 -9.00 1.88 -10.47
CA ASP A 125 -9.63 2.44 -11.66
C ASP A 125 -10.48 3.65 -11.27
N GLN A 126 -11.27 3.54 -10.20
CA GLN A 126 -12.05 4.69 -9.69
C GLN A 126 -11.16 5.83 -9.20
N LEU A 127 -10.02 5.52 -8.58
CA LEU A 127 -9.04 6.53 -8.17
C LEU A 127 -8.43 7.26 -9.37
N ALA A 128 -8.04 6.52 -10.41
CA ALA A 128 -7.49 7.09 -11.65
C ALA A 128 -8.51 7.97 -12.38
N ASP A 129 -9.75 7.49 -12.50
CA ASP A 129 -10.85 8.24 -13.10
C ASP A 129 -11.14 9.53 -12.34
N PHE A 130 -11.12 9.48 -11.01
CA PHE A 130 -11.37 10.66 -10.18
C PHE A 130 -10.27 11.71 -10.36
N ARG A 131 -9.00 11.31 -10.33
CA ARG A 131 -7.86 12.23 -10.56
C ARG A 131 -7.99 12.91 -11.92
N THR A 132 -8.20 12.13 -12.97
CA THR A 132 -8.35 12.63 -14.35
C THR A 132 -9.46 13.69 -14.49
N LYS A 133 -10.57 13.52 -13.75
CA LYS A 133 -11.69 14.48 -13.77
C LYS A 133 -11.39 15.77 -13.00
N VAL A 134 -10.62 15.68 -11.91
CA VAL A 134 -10.42 16.80 -10.96
C VAL A 134 -9.16 17.61 -11.27
N GLU A 135 -8.10 16.95 -11.76
CA GLU A 135 -6.80 17.58 -12.10
C GLU A 135 -6.91 18.83 -12.98
N PRO A 136 -7.69 18.86 -14.08
CA PRO A 136 -7.79 20.06 -14.92
C PRO A 136 -8.33 21.28 -14.17
N THR A 137 -9.21 21.06 -13.18
CA THR A 137 -9.77 22.15 -12.38
C THR A 137 -8.74 22.64 -11.36
N LEU A 138 -8.00 21.73 -10.71
CA LEU A 138 -6.89 22.10 -9.83
C LEU A 138 -5.80 22.88 -10.57
N ASP A 139 -5.46 22.46 -11.80
CA ASP A 139 -4.51 23.16 -12.66
C ASP A 139 -4.93 24.61 -12.96
N SER A 140 -6.23 24.83 -13.20
CA SER A 140 -6.77 26.17 -13.45
C SER A 140 -6.65 27.06 -12.21
N LEU A 141 -7.04 26.52 -11.04
CA LEU A 141 -6.99 27.25 -9.76
C LEU A 141 -5.56 27.63 -9.37
N GLU A 142 -4.58 26.77 -9.64
CA GLU A 142 -3.17 27.07 -9.40
C GLU A 142 -2.64 28.16 -10.32
N ARG A 143 -3.03 28.15 -11.61
CA ARG A 143 -2.61 29.17 -12.58
C ARG A 143 -3.19 30.54 -12.26
N GLU A 144 -4.47 30.60 -11.89
CA GLU A 144 -5.12 31.86 -11.48
C GLU A 144 -4.45 32.50 -10.26
N ARG A 145 -3.77 31.70 -9.43
CA ARG A 145 -3.03 32.18 -8.26
C ARG A 145 -1.58 32.59 -8.51
N LEU A 146 -1.00 32.20 -9.64
CA LEU A 146 0.38 32.55 -10.01
C LEU A 146 0.46 33.88 -10.79
N GLN A 147 -0.70 34.51 -11.06
CA GLN A 147 -0.83 35.83 -11.67
C GLN A 147 -1.19 36.89 -10.62
#